data_AF-A0ABD2XBH3-F1
#
_entry.id   AF-A0ABD2XBH3-F1
#
_cell.length_a   1.000
_cell.length_b   1.000
_cell.length_c   1.000
_cell.angle_alpha   90.00
_cell.angle_beta   90.00
_cell.angle_gamma   90.00
#
_symmetry.space_group_name_H-M   'P 1'
#
loop_
_entity.id
_entity.type
_entity.pdbx_description
1 polymer ?
#
loop_
_entity_poly.entity_id
_entity_poly.type
_entity_poly.pdbx_seq_one_letter_code
_entity_poly.pdbx_strand_id
1 'polypeptide(L)'
;MRLFVKTGLLERSVNANECQSFAADAQRVVLDDNGTLTLHDLMRYSPEQAIREITLTDYYARLWRSGTMASLSNGHESIKTLALHLCEKMSRAFWRRWATDSFSLLVQRRLPTEMCDFIIKDLSYQQLSNICEAALYLYQ
;
A
#
# COMPACT_ATOMS: atom_id res chain seq x y z
N MET A 1 -9.64 -6.38 -6.16
CA MET A 1 -9.71 -6.97 -4.81
C MET A 1 -9.23 -8.41 -4.78
N ARG A 2 -9.93 -9.35 -5.43
CA ARG A 2 -9.59 -10.78 -5.44
C ARG A 2 -8.13 -11.10 -5.82
N LEU A 3 -7.51 -10.31 -6.70
CA LEU A 3 -6.14 -10.54 -7.12
C LEU A 3 -5.17 -10.48 -5.92
N PHE A 4 -5.25 -9.42 -5.11
CA PHE A 4 -4.33 -9.20 -3.98
C PHE A 4 -4.51 -10.22 -2.85
N VAL A 5 -5.76 -10.57 -2.52
CA VAL A 5 -6.12 -11.59 -1.52
C VAL A 5 -5.67 -12.98 -1.96
N LYS A 6 -5.97 -13.36 -3.21
CA LYS A 6 -5.65 -14.70 -3.75
C LYS A 6 -4.15 -14.96 -3.86
N THR A 7 -3.35 -13.91 -4.01
CA THR A 7 -1.89 -14.02 -4.16
C THR A 7 -1.15 -14.13 -2.82
N GLY A 8 -1.83 -14.08 -1.67
CA GLY A 8 -1.19 -14.14 -0.34
C GLY A 8 -0.24 -12.97 -0.05
N LEU A 9 -0.34 -11.88 -0.84
CA LEU A 9 0.61 -10.76 -0.87
C LEU A 9 0.53 -9.86 0.36
N LEU A 10 -0.41 -10.11 1.26
CA LEU A 10 -0.89 -9.18 2.28
C LEU A 10 -0.88 -9.77 3.70
N GLU A 11 -0.50 -11.04 3.85
CA GLU A 11 -0.37 -11.68 5.17
C GLU A 11 1.05 -11.61 5.74
N ARG A 12 2.04 -11.31 4.89
CA ARG A 12 3.43 -11.11 5.32
C ARG A 12 3.64 -9.63 5.62
N SER A 13 3.45 -9.23 6.88
CA SER A 13 4.08 -8.01 7.37
C SER A 13 5.59 -8.20 7.21
N VAL A 14 6.18 -7.55 6.22
CA VAL A 14 7.64 -7.59 6.02
C VAL A 14 8.27 -7.15 7.33
N ASN A 15 9.03 -8.06 7.95
CA ASN A 15 9.68 -7.79 9.21
C ASN A 15 10.64 -6.62 9.01
N ALA A 16 10.58 -5.62 9.89
CA ALA A 16 11.42 -4.42 9.83
C ALA A 16 12.94 -4.73 9.74
N ASN A 17 13.36 -5.92 10.17
CA ASN A 17 14.73 -6.40 10.09
C ASN A 17 15.18 -6.79 8.67
N GLU A 18 14.28 -7.30 7.82
CA GLU A 18 14.62 -7.54 6.40
C GLU A 18 14.82 -6.21 5.69
N CYS A 19 14.09 -5.17 6.08
CA CYS A 19 14.20 -3.80 5.59
C CYS A 19 15.60 -3.18 5.75
N GLN A 20 16.35 -3.54 6.80
CA GLN A 20 17.68 -2.97 7.08
C GLN A 20 18.74 -3.37 6.05
N SER A 21 18.67 -4.58 5.48
CA SER A 21 19.64 -4.99 4.44
C SER A 21 19.45 -4.25 3.12
N PHE A 22 18.31 -3.57 2.94
CA PHE A 22 18.01 -2.75 1.76
C PHE A 22 18.26 -1.28 1.98
N ALA A 23 18.47 -0.81 3.21
CA ALA A 23 18.46 0.62 3.51
C ALA A 23 19.50 1.39 2.67
N ALA A 24 20.68 0.81 2.46
CA ALA A 24 21.74 1.41 1.65
C ALA A 24 21.37 1.49 0.16
N ASP A 25 20.78 0.43 -0.41
CA ASP A 25 20.40 0.40 -1.82
C ASP A 25 19.15 1.24 -2.08
N ALA A 26 18.18 1.21 -1.16
CA ALA A 26 16.96 1.99 -1.23
C ALA A 26 17.21 3.51 -1.17
N GLN A 27 18.29 3.95 -0.53
CA GLN A 27 18.72 5.36 -0.57
C GLN A 27 19.22 5.79 -1.95
N ARG A 28 19.72 4.86 -2.77
CA ARG A 28 20.25 5.15 -4.12
C ARG A 28 19.16 5.18 -5.18
N VAL A 29 17.99 4.64 -4.86
CA VAL A 29 16.83 4.63 -5.75
C VAL A 29 16.04 5.90 -5.57
N VAL A 30 16.18 6.81 -6.53
CA VAL A 30 15.43 8.06 -6.62
C VAL A 30 14.11 7.82 -7.36
N LEU A 31 13.02 8.33 -6.81
CA LEU A 31 11.65 8.13 -7.29
C LEU A 31 10.99 9.41 -7.83
N ASP A 32 11.62 10.57 -7.68
CA ASP A 32 11.16 11.83 -8.22
C ASP A 32 12.20 12.45 -9.16
N ASP A 33 11.79 13.40 -9.99
CA ASP A 33 12.70 14.04 -10.94
C ASP A 33 13.63 15.05 -10.25
N ASN A 34 13.27 15.49 -9.04
CA ASN A 34 14.03 16.47 -8.26
C ASN A 34 15.12 15.83 -7.37
N GLY A 35 15.18 14.50 -7.30
CA GLY A 35 16.19 13.81 -6.48
C GLY A 35 15.90 13.84 -4.98
N THR A 36 14.70 14.22 -4.55
CA THR A 36 14.35 14.42 -3.14
C THR A 36 13.65 13.23 -2.50
N LEU A 37 12.98 12.40 -3.30
CA LEU A 37 12.23 11.25 -2.82
C LEU A 37 13.00 9.97 -3.15
N THR A 38 13.51 9.30 -2.13
CA THR A 38 14.13 7.98 -2.30
C THR A 38 13.16 6.85 -1.97
N LEU A 39 13.47 5.63 -2.42
CA LEU A 39 12.76 4.42 -2.03
C LEU A 39 12.81 4.22 -0.50
N HIS A 40 13.94 4.56 0.11
CA HIS A 40 14.11 4.53 1.55
C HIS A 40 13.14 5.48 2.27
N ASP A 41 12.94 6.70 1.77
CA ASP A 41 11.99 7.65 2.36
C ASP A 41 10.55 7.13 2.24
N LEU A 42 10.19 6.60 1.07
CA LEU A 42 8.88 6.00 0.83
C LEU A 42 8.61 4.81 1.77
N MET A 43 9.61 3.99 2.06
CA MET A 43 9.51 2.88 3.02
C MET A 43 9.28 3.35 4.46
N ARG A 44 9.70 4.57 4.82
CA ARG A 44 9.53 5.13 6.17
C ARG A 44 8.25 5.94 6.38
N TYR A 45 7.65 6.45 5.31
CA TYR A 45 6.41 7.21 5.38
C TYR A 45 5.23 6.42 5.96
N SER A 46 4.19 7.09 6.44
CA SER A 46 2.90 6.43 6.63
C SER A 46 2.26 6.14 5.26
N PRO A 47 1.29 5.22 5.15
CA PRO A 47 0.49 5.05 3.94
C PRO A 47 -0.05 6.38 3.39
N GLU A 48 -0.55 7.26 4.26
CA GLU A 48 -1.13 8.56 3.89
C GLU A 48 -0.09 9.57 3.40
N GLN A 49 1.13 9.52 3.93
CA GLN A 49 2.25 10.32 3.43
C GLN A 49 2.72 9.80 2.07
N ALA A 50 2.89 8.48 1.93
CA ALA A 50 3.42 7.87 0.72
C ALA A 50 2.56 8.18 -0.53
N ILE A 51 1.22 8.14 -0.39
CA ILE A 51 0.32 8.47 -1.51
C ILE A 51 0.27 9.95 -1.90
N ARG A 52 0.79 10.86 -1.05
CA ARG A 52 0.92 12.29 -1.40
C ARG A 52 2.15 12.57 -2.24
N GLU A 53 3.21 11.80 -1.99
CA GLU A 53 4.51 11.98 -2.64
C GLU A 53 4.56 11.29 -4.01
N ILE A 54 3.91 10.13 -4.15
CA ILE A 54 3.91 9.39 -5.41
C ILE A 54 2.59 8.64 -5.62
N THR A 55 2.08 8.61 -6.85
CA THR A 55 0.91 7.79 -7.17
C THR A 55 1.31 6.32 -7.33
N LEU A 56 0.37 5.39 -7.12
CA LEU A 56 0.64 3.96 -7.33
C LEU A 56 1.10 3.68 -8.77
N THR A 57 0.54 4.40 -9.75
CA THR A 57 0.90 4.25 -11.17
C THR A 57 2.32 4.75 -11.45
N ASP A 58 2.69 5.92 -10.94
CA ASP A 58 4.03 6.50 -11.12
C ASP A 58 5.08 5.65 -10.43
N TYR A 59 4.76 5.15 -9.23
CA TYR A 59 5.58 4.19 -8.50
C TYR A 59 5.88 2.95 -9.36
N TYR A 60 4.85 2.31 -9.92
CA TYR A 60 5.02 1.15 -10.79
C TYR A 60 5.84 1.50 -12.05
N ALA A 61 5.56 2.64 -12.68
CA ALA A 61 6.32 3.06 -13.85
C ALA A 61 7.81 3.24 -13.52
N ARG A 62 8.13 3.90 -12.41
CA ARG A 62 9.50 4.28 -12.03
C ARG A 62 10.34 3.15 -11.44
N LEU A 63 9.73 2.09 -10.92
CA LEU A 63 10.48 0.93 -10.39
C LEU A 63 10.52 -0.27 -11.33
N TRP A 64 9.43 -0.52 -12.07
CA TRP A 64 9.31 -1.71 -12.91
C TRP A 64 9.76 -1.47 -14.35
N ARG A 65 9.54 -0.27 -14.92
CA ARG A 65 9.94 0.01 -16.32
C ARG A 65 11.39 0.45 -16.49
N SER A 66 11.95 1.07 -15.45
CA SER A 66 13.31 1.61 -15.44
C SER A 66 14.39 0.55 -15.24
N GLY A 67 14.02 -0.68 -14.88
CA GLY A 67 14.98 -1.70 -14.43
C GLY A 67 15.63 -1.36 -13.08
N THR A 68 15.19 -0.30 -12.39
CA THR A 68 15.78 0.14 -11.12
C THR A 68 15.73 -0.95 -10.05
N MET A 69 14.69 -1.78 -10.04
CA MET A 69 14.62 -2.94 -9.14
C MET A 69 15.69 -4.01 -9.43
N ALA A 70 16.14 -4.13 -10.69
CA ALA A 70 17.23 -5.04 -11.04
C ALA A 70 18.61 -4.53 -10.58
N SER A 71 18.71 -3.24 -10.21
CA SER A 71 19.95 -2.63 -9.69
C SER A 71 20.13 -2.80 -8.18
N LEU A 72 19.11 -3.30 -7.47
CA LEU A 72 19.20 -3.63 -6.06
C LEU A 72 20.09 -4.89 -5.90
N SER A 73 21.08 -4.81 -5.01
CA SER A 73 22.11 -5.85 -4.82
C SER A 73 21.54 -7.16 -4.26
N ASN A 74 20.31 -7.12 -3.78
CA ASN A 74 19.65 -8.19 -3.06
C ASN A 74 18.82 -9.01 -4.05
N GLY A 75 19.04 -10.34 -4.09
CA GLY A 75 18.47 -11.24 -5.10
C GLY A 75 16.94 -11.18 -5.30
N HIS A 76 16.44 -11.89 -6.30
CA HIS A 76 15.05 -11.78 -6.78
C HIS A 76 13.95 -11.82 -5.70
N GLU A 77 14.11 -12.63 -4.64
CA GLU A 77 13.13 -12.75 -3.56
C GLU A 77 13.04 -11.48 -2.69
N SER A 78 14.17 -10.83 -2.49
CA SER A 78 14.31 -9.61 -1.72
C SER A 78 13.59 -8.42 -2.40
N ILE A 79 13.76 -8.30 -3.73
CA ILE A 79 13.06 -7.32 -4.58
C ILE A 79 11.55 -7.56 -4.54
N LYS A 80 11.13 -8.82 -4.62
CA LYS A 80 9.72 -9.21 -4.57
C LYS A 80 9.11 -8.78 -3.23
N THR A 81 9.73 -9.12 -2.11
CA THR A 81 9.26 -8.73 -0.77
C THR A 81 9.10 -7.21 -0.64
N LEU A 82 10.08 -6.44 -1.12
CA LEU A 82 10.03 -4.98 -1.08
C LEU A 82 8.86 -4.41 -1.90
N ALA A 83 8.68 -4.92 -3.13
CA ALA A 83 7.58 -4.51 -3.98
C ALA A 83 6.22 -4.79 -3.36
N LEU A 84 6.08 -5.93 -2.67
CA LEU A 84 4.85 -6.30 -1.95
C LEU A 84 4.58 -5.37 -0.79
N HIS A 85 5.58 -5.11 0.05
CA HIS A 85 5.44 -4.17 1.17
C HIS A 85 4.94 -2.81 0.71
N LEU A 86 5.53 -2.28 -0.36
CA LEU A 86 5.17 -0.97 -0.88
C LEU A 86 3.80 -0.98 -1.57
N CYS A 87 3.45 -2.04 -2.30
CA CYS A 87 2.11 -2.18 -2.86
C CYS A 87 1.03 -2.25 -1.77
N GLU A 88 1.26 -3.03 -0.72
CA GLU A 88 0.37 -3.08 0.44
C GLU A 88 0.23 -1.70 1.07
N LYS A 89 1.35 -1.03 1.34
CA LYS A 89 1.39 0.29 1.95
C LYS A 89 0.62 1.34 1.15
N MET A 90 0.86 1.42 -0.15
CA MET A 90 0.20 2.39 -1.04
C MET A 90 -1.28 2.07 -1.21
N SER A 91 -1.62 0.78 -1.33
CA SER A 91 -3.01 0.37 -1.47
C SER A 91 -3.80 0.53 -0.17
N ARG A 92 -3.18 0.41 1.02
CA ARG A 92 -3.86 0.53 2.31
C ARG A 92 -4.58 1.86 2.48
N ALA A 93 -3.98 2.98 2.07
CA ALA A 93 -4.63 4.28 2.14
C ALA A 93 -5.85 4.37 1.21
N PHE A 94 -5.75 3.79 0.01
CA PHE A 94 -6.87 3.68 -0.93
C PHE A 94 -8.01 2.82 -0.37
N TRP A 95 -7.67 1.63 0.14
CA TRP A 95 -8.64 0.69 0.73
C TRP A 95 -9.32 1.26 1.94
N ARG A 96 -8.60 1.97 2.81
CA ARG A 96 -9.19 2.61 3.98
C ARG A 96 -10.23 3.64 3.56
N ARG A 97 -9.90 4.55 2.63
CA ARG A 97 -10.87 5.53 2.12
C ARG A 97 -12.11 4.85 1.53
N TRP A 98 -11.90 3.86 0.67
CA TRP A 98 -13.03 3.20 0.01
C TRP A 98 -13.87 2.36 0.99
N ALA A 99 -13.23 1.70 1.96
CA ALA A 99 -13.91 0.99 3.03
C ALA A 99 -14.70 1.95 3.92
N THR A 100 -14.21 3.15 4.20
CA THR A 100 -14.94 4.18 4.98
C THR A 100 -16.24 4.58 4.31
N ASP A 101 -16.20 4.88 3.01
CA ASP A 101 -17.41 5.21 2.26
C ASP A 101 -18.36 4.01 2.17
N SER A 102 -17.81 2.81 1.91
CA SER A 102 -18.55 1.55 1.83
C SER A 102 -19.25 1.21 3.15
N PHE A 103 -18.54 1.34 4.27
CA PHE A 103 -19.07 1.09 5.60
C PHE A 103 -20.15 2.11 5.97
N SER A 104 -19.93 3.40 5.65
CA SER A 104 -20.93 4.45 5.82
C SER A 104 -22.24 4.09 5.11
N LEU A 105 -22.15 3.54 3.89
CA LEU A 105 -23.32 3.04 3.16
C LEU A 105 -23.97 1.83 3.82
N LEU A 106 -23.18 0.84 4.25
CA LEU A 106 -23.67 -0.36 4.94
C LEU A 106 -24.43 -0.03 6.25
N VAL A 107 -23.98 0.98 6.99
CA VAL A 107 -24.66 1.46 8.20
C VAL A 107 -25.72 2.52 7.91
N GLN A 108 -26.12 2.69 6.63
CA GLN A 108 -27.13 3.65 6.18
C GLN A 108 -26.85 5.09 6.64
N ARG A 109 -25.57 5.47 6.69
CA ARG A 109 -25.07 6.78 7.13
C ARG A 109 -25.54 7.18 8.53
N ARG A 110 -25.84 6.20 9.39
CA ARG A 110 -26.24 6.43 10.79
C ARG A 110 -25.06 6.86 11.67
N LEU A 111 -23.83 6.68 11.18
CA LEU A 111 -22.61 7.11 11.85
C LEU A 111 -21.98 8.26 11.04
N PRO A 112 -21.44 9.29 11.73
CA PRO A 112 -20.56 10.28 11.09
C PRO A 112 -19.35 9.62 10.42
N THR A 113 -18.86 10.22 9.34
CA THR A 113 -17.72 9.70 8.56
C THR A 113 -16.47 9.52 9.42
N GLU A 114 -16.25 10.40 10.39
CA GLU A 114 -15.12 10.35 11.31
C GLU A 114 -15.18 9.10 12.21
N MET A 115 -16.38 8.69 12.63
CA MET A 115 -16.57 7.46 13.39
C MET A 115 -16.36 6.22 12.52
N CYS A 116 -16.84 6.26 11.27
CA CYS A 116 -16.58 5.20 10.30
C CYS A 116 -15.07 5.03 10.08
N ASP A 117 -14.34 6.11 9.83
CA ASP A 117 -12.89 6.06 9.63
C ASP A 117 -12.15 5.56 10.88
N PHE A 118 -12.60 5.95 12.08
CA PHE A 118 -12.03 5.46 13.34
C PHE A 118 -12.19 3.94 13.48
N ILE A 119 -13.37 3.39 13.21
CA ILE A 119 -13.64 1.94 13.26
C ILE A 119 -12.76 1.18 12.25
N ILE A 120 -12.53 1.77 11.09
CA ILE A 120 -11.89 1.12 9.94
C ILE A 120 -10.36 1.16 10.02
N LYS A 121 -9.81 2.18 10.70
CA LYS A 121 -8.38 2.46 10.78
C LYS A 121 -7.52 1.23 11.10
N ASP A 122 -7.95 0.43 12.06
CA ASP A 122 -7.18 -0.70 12.59
C ASP A 122 -7.59 -2.05 11.98
N LEU A 123 -8.50 -2.06 11.00
CA LEU A 123 -8.92 -3.28 10.33
C LEU A 123 -7.80 -3.85 9.45
N SER A 124 -7.73 -5.18 9.41
CA SER A 124 -6.87 -5.89 8.48
C SER A 124 -7.31 -5.63 7.03
N TYR A 125 -6.39 -5.82 6.08
CA TYR A 125 -6.72 -5.71 4.67
C TYR A 125 -7.92 -6.59 4.30
N GLN A 126 -7.96 -7.84 4.79
CA GLN A 126 -9.05 -8.77 4.49
C GLN A 126 -10.39 -8.20 4.97
N GLN A 127 -10.42 -7.59 6.16
CA GLN A 127 -11.62 -6.94 6.68
C GLN A 127 -12.03 -5.72 5.84
N LEU A 128 -11.06 -4.87 5.44
CA LEU A 128 -11.30 -3.73 4.53
C LEU A 128 -11.90 -4.21 3.20
N SER A 129 -11.34 -5.27 2.62
CA SER A 129 -11.80 -5.86 1.36
C SER A 129 -13.22 -6.42 1.50
N ASN A 130 -13.52 -7.13 2.60
CA ASN A 130 -14.84 -7.68 2.85
C ASN A 130 -15.91 -6.59 2.96
N ILE A 131 -15.59 -5.46 3.63
CA ILE A 131 -16.48 -4.30 3.73
C ILE A 131 -16.78 -3.73 2.34
N CYS A 132 -15.74 -3.52 1.52
CA CYS A 132 -15.89 -3.01 0.17
C CYS A 132 -16.73 -3.95 -0.71
N GLU A 133 -16.48 -5.26 -0.64
CA GLU A 133 -17.25 -6.26 -1.39
C GLU A 133 -18.72 -6.29 -0.93
N ALA A 134 -18.99 -6.28 0.38
CA ALA A 134 -20.35 -6.25 0.91
C ALA A 134 -21.15 -5.03 0.44
N ALA A 135 -20.52 -3.85 0.39
CA ALA A 135 -21.17 -2.65 -0.14
C ALA A 135 -21.48 -2.75 -1.64
N LEU A 136 -20.60 -3.36 -2.44
CA LEU A 136 -20.85 -3.57 -3.87
C LEU A 136 -22.08 -4.46 -4.14
N TYR A 137 -22.34 -5.45 -3.28
CA TYR A 137 -23.53 -6.29 -3.37
C TYR A 137 -24.84 -5.54 -3.11
N LEU A 138 -24.82 -4.38 -2.44
CA LEU A 138 -26.02 -3.55 -2.23
C LEU A 138 -26.41 -2.70 -3.45
N TYR A 139 -25.54 -2.62 -4.47
CA TYR A 139 -25.78 -1.86 -5.70
C TYR A 139 -26.14 -2.73 -6.92
N GLN A 140 -26.30 -4.05 -6.74
CA GLN A 140 -26.76 -5.00 -7.76
C GLN A 140 -28.23 -5.33 -7.56
#